data_AF-A0A7J2U8G2-F1
#
_entry.id   AF-A0A7J2U8G2-F1
#
_cell.length_a   1.000
_cell.length_b   1.000
_cell.length_c   1.000
_cell.angle_alpha   90.00
_cell.angle_beta   90.00
_cell.angle_gamma   90.00
#
_symmetry.space_group_name_H-M   'P 1'
#
loop_
_entity.id
_entity.type
_entity.pdbx_description
1 polymer ?
#
loop_
_entity_poly.entity_id
_entity_poly.type
_entity_poly.pdbx_seq_one_letter_code
_entity_poly.pdbx_strand_id
1 'polypeptide(L)'
;MADVRLKLFEMLLRLKLLGKGLKAKPLTPQVVSYAVTNACNLKCPHCHANAKRASLNELSFEEAAGAITDLATLGTEVLIF
;
A
#
# COMPACT_ATOMS: atom_id res chain seq x y z
N MET A 1 -7.13 17.91 6.04
CA MET A 1 -7.14 17.54 4.60
C MET A 1 -6.04 18.23 3.77
N ALA A 2 -5.66 19.49 4.04
CA ALA A 2 -4.50 20.12 3.38
C ALA A 2 -3.16 19.41 3.67
N ASP A 3 -3.01 18.86 4.87
CA ASP A 3 -1.77 18.20 5.35
C ASP A 3 -1.35 16.97 4.54
N VAL A 4 -2.31 16.10 4.19
CA VAL A 4 -2.03 14.82 3.49
C VAL A 4 -1.53 15.06 2.07
N ARG A 5 -2.11 16.04 1.36
CA ARG A 5 -1.71 16.37 -0.02
C ARG A 5 -0.30 16.95 -0.07
N LEU A 6 0.06 17.78 0.92
CA LEU A 6 1.38 18.37 1.02
C LEU A 6 2.44 17.30 1.32
N LYS A 7 2.17 16.40 2.27
CA LYS A 7 3.05 15.27 2.60
C LYS A 7 3.22 14.29 1.43
N LEU A 8 2.14 14.00 0.71
CA LEU A 8 2.19 13.15 -0.48
C LEU A 8 3.04 13.77 -1.58
N PHE A 9 2.88 15.08 -1.83
CA PHE A 9 3.66 15.79 -2.83
C PHE A 9 5.15 15.83 -2.47
N GLU A 10 5.47 16.12 -1.20
CA GLU A 10 6.84 16.11 -0.68
C GLU A 10 7.48 14.72 -0.79
N MET A 11 6.74 13.66 -0.45
CA MET A 11 7.21 12.28 -0.58
C MET A 11 7.55 11.93 -2.03
N LEU A 12 6.66 12.25 -2.97
CA LEU A 12 6.87 11.99 -4.40
C LEU A 12 8.08 12.77 -4.94
N LEU A 13 8.27 14.00 -4.50
CA LEU A 13 9.41 14.83 -4.88
C LEU A 13 10.73 14.25 -4.38
N ARG A 14 10.78 13.82 -3.10
CA ARG A 14 11.96 13.20 -2.48
C ARG A 14 12.29 11.84 -3.12
N LEU A 15 11.29 11.03 -3.45
CA LEU A 15 11.49 9.76 -4.17
C LEU A 15 12.11 9.99 -5.55
N LYS A 16 11.59 10.97 -6.32
CA LYS A 16 12.10 11.28 -7.67
C LYS A 16 13.49 11.91 -7.67
N LEU A 17 13.79 12.81 -6.74
CA LEU A 17 15.02 13.60 -6.74
C LEU A 17 16.16 12.97 -5.95
N LEU A 18 15.87 12.26 -4.87
CA LEU A 18 16.88 11.80 -3.91
C LEU A 18 16.93 10.28 -3.78
N GLY A 19 15.99 9.54 -4.37
CA GLY A 19 15.84 8.09 -4.15
C GLY A 19 15.62 7.72 -2.67
N LYS A 20 15.28 8.71 -1.84
CA LYS A 20 15.10 8.57 -0.39
C LYS A 20 13.65 8.83 -0.04
N GLY A 21 13.08 7.93 0.76
CA GLY A 21 11.78 8.12 1.38
C GLY A 21 11.77 9.28 2.38
N LEU A 22 10.57 9.66 2.87
CA LEU A 22 10.36 10.75 3.83
C LEU A 22 11.32 10.73 5.02
N LYS A 23 11.68 9.54 5.53
CA LYS A 23 12.54 9.35 6.70
C LYS A 23 13.98 8.91 6.39
N ALA A 24 14.38 8.88 5.11
CA ALA A 24 15.74 8.54 4.64
C ALA A 24 16.35 7.21 5.16
N LYS A 25 15.59 6.39 5.89
CA LYS A 25 16.03 5.08 6.38
C LYS A 25 16.06 4.11 5.19
N PRO A 26 17.22 3.50 4.87
CA PRO A 26 17.31 2.51 3.81
C PRO A 26 16.32 1.37 4.08
N LEU A 27 15.70 0.86 3.01
CA LEU A 27 14.83 -0.33 3.05
C LEU A 27 13.51 -0.19 3.84
N THR A 28 13.08 1.03 4.20
CA THR A 28 11.74 1.25 4.75
C THR A 28 10.68 1.27 3.63
N PRO A 29 9.61 0.45 3.70
CA PRO A 29 8.54 0.45 2.72
C PRO A 29 7.61 1.66 2.91
N GLN A 30 7.97 2.82 2.34
CA GLN A 30 7.22 4.08 2.52
C GLN A 30 5.81 4.04 1.95
N VAL A 31 5.64 3.33 0.82
CA VAL A 31 4.38 3.18 0.10
C VAL A 31 4.14 1.69 -0.12
N VAL A 32 2.99 1.21 0.32
CA VAL A 32 2.58 -0.18 0.16
C VAL A 32 1.25 -0.23 -0.57
N SER A 33 1.17 -1.08 -1.60
CA SER A 33 -0.10 -1.47 -2.21
C SER A 33 -0.51 -2.80 -1.62
N TYR A 34 -1.68 -2.86 -1.00
CA TYR A 34 -2.19 -4.05 -0.33
C TYR A 34 -3.55 -4.45 -0.91
N ALA A 35 -3.53 -5.53 -1.71
CA ALA A 35 -4.74 -6.14 -2.24
C ALA A 35 -5.47 -6.90 -1.11
N VAL A 36 -6.54 -6.31 -0.57
CA VAL A 36 -7.32 -6.87 0.54
C VAL A 36 -7.99 -8.19 0.15
N THR A 37 -8.47 -8.28 -1.09
CA THR A 37 -9.10 -9.49 -1.63
C THR A 37 -8.87 -9.57 -3.14
N ASN A 38 -8.84 -10.80 -3.67
CA ASN A 38 -8.84 -11.08 -5.10
C ASN A 38 -10.28 -11.26 -5.65
N ALA A 39 -11.29 -11.19 -4.80
CA ALA A 39 -12.69 -11.20 -5.23
C ALA A 39 -13.04 -9.91 -5.99
N CYS A 40 -13.66 -10.06 -7.16
CA CYS A 40 -14.15 -8.92 -7.94
C CYS A 40 -15.46 -9.30 -8.63
N ASN A 41 -16.41 -8.37 -8.68
CA ASN A 41 -17.68 -8.54 -9.36
C ASN A 41 -17.58 -8.33 -10.89
N LEU A 42 -16.40 -7.97 -11.40
CA LEU A 42 -16.12 -7.78 -12.83
C LEU A 42 -15.15 -8.85 -13.37
N LYS A 43 -15.03 -8.94 -14.70
CA LYS A 43 -14.17 -9.91 -15.40
C LYS A 43 -13.41 -9.24 -16.55
N CYS A 44 -12.64 -8.21 -16.22
CA CYS A 44 -11.95 -7.40 -17.21
C CYS A 44 -10.86 -8.22 -17.95
N PRO A 45 -10.81 -8.20 -19.30
CA PRO A 45 -9.83 -8.97 -20.08
C PRO A 45 -8.38 -8.50 -19.89
N HIS A 46 -8.19 -7.29 -19.36
CA HIS A 46 -6.91 -6.63 -19.12
C HIS A 46 -6.56 -6.56 -17.61
N CYS A 47 -7.26 -7.32 -16.77
CA CYS A 47 -7.02 -7.32 -15.33
C CYS A 47 -5.65 -7.94 -15.00
N HIS A 48 -4.68 -7.12 -14.58
CA HIS A 48 -3.34 -7.61 -14.23
C HIS A 48 -3.39 -8.62 -13.07
N ALA A 49 -4.31 -8.44 -12.12
CA ALA A 49 -4.43 -9.27 -10.92
C ALA A 49 -5.19 -10.59 -11.19
N ASN A 50 -5.82 -10.72 -12.36
CA ASN A 50 -6.75 -11.82 -12.67
C ASN A 50 -7.83 -12.00 -11.57
N ALA A 51 -8.30 -10.88 -11.00
CA ALA A 51 -9.25 -10.83 -9.90
C ALA A 51 -10.62 -11.37 -10.34
N LYS A 52 -11.14 -12.33 -9.57
CA LYS A 52 -12.40 -13.03 -9.88
C LYS A 52 -13.08 -13.52 -8.60
N ARG A 53 -12.46 -14.49 -7.94
CA ARG A 53 -12.92 -15.06 -6.66
C ARG A 53 -11.87 -14.78 -5.61
N ALA A 54 -12.32 -14.71 -4.36
CA ALA A 54 -11.42 -14.68 -3.22
C ALA A 54 -10.42 -15.85 -3.31
N SER A 55 -9.17 -15.56 -2.98
CA SER A 55 -8.15 -16.59 -2.82
C SER A 55 -8.44 -17.42 -1.56
N LEU A 56 -8.00 -18.68 -1.55
CA LEU A 56 -8.32 -19.59 -0.44
C LEU A 56 -7.70 -19.17 0.91
N ASN A 57 -6.59 -18.44 0.86
CA ASN A 57 -5.78 -18.06 2.02
C ASN A 57 -5.64 -16.53 2.08
N GLU A 58 -6.74 -15.79 1.89
CA GLU A 58 -6.77 -14.36 2.18
C GLU A 58 -6.72 -14.14 3.69
N LEU A 59 -6.15 -13.00 4.11
CA LEU A 59 -6.08 -12.65 5.52
C LEU A 59 -7.49 -12.46 6.09
N SER A 60 -7.70 -12.89 7.33
CA SER A 60 -8.85 -12.49 8.11
C SER A 60 -8.81 -10.99 8.39
N PHE A 61 -9.92 -10.43 8.89
CA PHE A 61 -9.97 -9.03 9.29
C PHE A 61 -8.90 -8.70 10.36
N GLU A 62 -8.76 -9.57 11.36
CA GLU A 62 -7.82 -9.42 12.46
C GLU A 62 -6.37 -9.51 11.97
N GLU A 63 -6.08 -10.45 11.08
CA GLU A 63 -4.75 -10.61 10.47
C GLU A 63 -4.40 -9.39 9.60
N ALA A 64 -5.34 -8.89 8.80
CA ALA A 64 -5.14 -7.70 7.97
C ALA A 64 -4.92 -6.44 8.82
N ALA A 65 -5.68 -6.27 9.91
CA ALA A 65 -5.48 -5.16 10.85
C ALA A 65 -4.11 -5.24 11.55
N GLY A 66 -3.67 -6.44 11.92
CA GLY A 66 -2.32 -6.70 12.43
C GLY A 66 -1.24 -6.31 11.43
N ALA A 67 -1.37 -6.75 10.18
CA ALA A 67 -0.42 -6.41 9.11
C ALA A 67 -0.31 -4.89 8.89
N ILE A 68 -1.43 -4.14 8.95
CA ILE A 68 -1.41 -2.67 8.85
C ILE A 68 -0.65 -2.05 10.03
N THR A 69 -0.82 -2.59 11.24
CA THR A 69 -0.10 -2.14 12.44
C THR A 69 1.40 -2.38 12.31
N ASP A 70 1.79 -3.54 11.78
CA ASP A 70 3.20 -3.87 11.50
C ASP A 70 3.80 -2.92 10.45
N LEU A 71 3.07 -2.66 9.36
CA LEU A 71 3.48 -1.71 8.33
C LEU A 71 3.67 -0.30 8.87
N ALA A 72 2.78 0.16 9.75
CA ALA A 72 2.93 1.45 10.42
C ALA A 72 4.20 1.49 11.30
N THR A 73 4.46 0.40 12.03
CA THR A 73 5.67 0.24 12.86
C THR A 73 6.96 0.25 12.03
N LEU A 74 6.91 -0.34 10.83
CA LEU A 74 8.03 -0.33 9.87
C LEU A 74 8.27 1.05 9.23
N GLY A 75 7.34 2.00 9.40
CA GLY A 75 7.44 3.35 8.85
C GLY A 75 6.81 3.51 7.48
N THR A 76 5.78 2.72 7.17
CA THR A 76 4.91 2.95 6.01
C THR A 76 4.09 4.22 6.24
N GLU A 77 4.11 5.13 5.28
CA GLU A 77 3.42 6.43 5.36
C GLU A 77 2.18 6.47 4.46
N VAL A 78 2.16 5.65 3.41
CA VAL A 78 1.04 5.54 2.47
C VAL A 78 0.68 4.07 2.25
N LEU A 79 -0.59 3.74 2.48
CA LEU A 79 -1.18 2.45 2.16
C LEU A 79 -2.26 2.64 1.09
N ILE A 80 -2.18 1.85 0.03
CA ILE A 80 -3.11 1.85 -1.11
C ILE A 80 -3.84 0.51 -1.11
N PHE A 81 -5.16 0.53 -1.26
CA PHE A 81 -6.01 -0.66 -1.35
C PHE A 81 -6.54 -0.83 -2.77
#